data_AF-A0A2J8JMH1-F1
#
_entry.id   AF-A0A2J8JMH1-F1
#
_cell.length_a   1.000
_cell.length_b   1.000
_cell.length_c   1.000
_cell.angle_alpha   90.00
_cell.angle_beta   90.00
_cell.angle_gamma   90.00
#
_symmetry.space_group_name_H-M   'P 1'
#
loop_
_entity.id
_entity.type
_entity.pdbx_description
1 polymer ?
#
loop_
_entity_poly.entity_id
_entity_poly.type
_entity_poly.pdbx_seq_one_letter_code
_entity_poly.pdbx_strand_id
1 'polypeptide(L)'
;KGEFPGEKSKRLRYHDEADQSALQRMTRLRVTWSMQEDGLLVLCRIASNVLNTKVKGPFVTWQVVRDILHATFEESLDKTSHSVGRRARYIVKNPQAYLNYKVCLAEVYQDKALVGDFMNRRGDYDDPKCVWQDLCQVRPVDKERLPFPPRRPQVCANEFKEFVEKLKEKFSSALRNSNL
;
A
#
# COMPACT_ATOMS: atom_id res chain seq x y z
N LYS A 1 18.27 -37.96 29.05
CA LYS A 1 18.72 -37.62 27.68
C LYS A 1 17.45 -37.17 26.94
N GLY A 2 17.11 -35.88 26.92
CA GLY A 2 17.77 -34.80 26.16
C GLY A 2 17.01 -34.66 24.84
N GLU A 3 15.85 -33.99 24.86
CA GLU A 3 15.60 -32.60 24.41
C GLU A 3 15.29 -32.47 22.91
N PHE A 4 14.14 -31.85 22.63
CA PHE A 4 13.54 -31.56 21.33
C PHE A 4 14.41 -30.63 20.46
N PRO A 5 14.44 -30.78 19.12
CA PRO A 5 14.69 -29.66 18.24
C PRO A 5 13.35 -28.97 17.94
N GLY A 6 13.02 -27.96 18.74
CA GLY A 6 12.00 -26.97 18.39
C GLY A 6 12.47 -26.16 17.18
N GLU A 7 12.08 -26.57 15.97
CA GLU A 7 12.52 -25.91 14.75
C GLU A 7 11.63 -24.70 14.40
N LYS A 8 12.04 -23.56 14.95
CA LYS A 8 11.96 -22.20 14.40
C LYS A 8 10.58 -21.76 13.88
N SER A 9 9.60 -21.69 14.79
CA SER A 9 8.47 -20.77 14.63
C SER A 9 8.91 -19.30 14.81
N LYS A 10 9.82 -18.84 13.95
CA LYS A 10 9.96 -17.41 13.64
C LYS A 10 9.01 -17.11 12.47
N ARG A 11 7.69 -17.34 12.64
CA ARG A 11 6.70 -16.73 11.75
C ARG A 11 6.96 -15.23 11.84
N LEU A 12 7.60 -14.70 10.79
CA LEU A 12 7.88 -13.30 10.59
C LEU A 12 6.58 -12.55 10.89
N ARG A 13 6.50 -11.87 12.03
CA ARG A 13 5.30 -11.15 12.51
C ARG A 13 4.88 -9.97 11.60
N TYR A 14 5.41 -9.95 10.38
CA TYR A 14 5.31 -8.89 9.39
C TYR A 14 4.62 -9.33 8.10
N HIS A 15 4.39 -10.63 7.89
CA HIS A 15 3.73 -11.15 6.68
C HIS A 15 2.33 -11.65 7.01
N ASP A 16 1.33 -10.98 6.44
CA ASP A 16 -0.05 -11.47 6.40
C ASP A 16 -0.18 -12.66 5.42
N GLU A 17 -1.37 -13.23 5.33
CA GLU A 17 -1.64 -14.38 4.46
C GLU A 17 -1.31 -14.08 2.99
N ALA A 18 -1.65 -12.87 2.51
CA ALA A 18 -1.33 -12.43 1.15
C ALA A 18 0.19 -12.36 0.91
N ASP A 19 0.97 -11.85 1.87
CA ASP A 19 2.43 -11.86 1.79
C ASP A 19 3.00 -13.28 1.82
N GLN A 20 2.41 -14.19 2.60
CA GLN A 20 2.83 -15.60 2.63
C GLN A 20 2.53 -16.29 1.29
N SER A 21 1.34 -16.06 0.73
CA SER A 21 0.97 -16.53 -0.61
C SER A 21 1.91 -15.99 -1.69
N ALA A 22 2.26 -14.70 -1.61
CA ALA A 22 3.20 -14.09 -2.53
C ALA A 22 4.61 -14.72 -2.45
N LEU A 23 5.10 -14.97 -1.23
CA LEU A 23 6.38 -15.66 -1.02
C LEU A 23 6.38 -17.09 -1.58
N GLN A 24 5.26 -17.80 -1.49
CA GLN A 24 5.13 -19.15 -2.09
C GLN A 24 5.14 -19.13 -3.62
N ARG A 25 4.70 -18.03 -4.23
CA ARG A 25 4.68 -17.83 -5.69
C ARG A 25 6.00 -17.30 -6.26
N MET A 26 6.97 -16.94 -5.41
CA MET A 26 8.28 -16.49 -5.88
C MET A 26 9.03 -17.63 -6.57
N THR A 27 9.10 -17.57 -7.90
CA THR A 27 9.81 -18.55 -8.74
C THR A 27 11.29 -18.19 -8.98
N ARG A 28 11.70 -16.97 -8.63
CA ARG A 28 13.05 -16.43 -8.86
C ARG A 28 13.62 -15.87 -7.56
N LEU A 29 14.95 -15.89 -7.45
CA LEU A 29 15.67 -15.31 -6.30
C LEU A 29 15.49 -13.79 -6.17
N ARG A 30 15.08 -13.12 -7.26
CA ARG A 30 14.87 -11.67 -7.30
C ARG A 30 13.49 -11.34 -7.85
N VAL A 31 12.82 -10.45 -7.13
CA VAL A 31 11.56 -9.81 -7.52
C VAL A 31 11.80 -8.86 -8.70
N THR A 32 11.12 -9.09 -9.82
CA THR A 32 11.17 -8.26 -11.03
C THR A 32 10.05 -7.22 -11.01
N TRP A 33 10.25 -6.05 -11.63
CA TRP A 33 9.23 -4.99 -11.68
C TRP A 33 9.03 -4.50 -13.12
N SER A 34 7.78 -4.36 -13.55
CA SER A 34 7.42 -3.79 -14.85
C SER A 34 7.18 -2.27 -14.76
N MET A 35 7.20 -1.59 -15.91
CA MET A 35 6.93 -0.15 -15.99
C MET A 35 5.48 0.16 -15.58
N GLN A 36 4.54 -0.75 -15.90
CA GLN A 36 3.13 -0.63 -15.54
C GLN A 36 2.94 -0.70 -14.01
N GLU A 37 3.63 -1.62 -13.35
CA GLU A 37 3.65 -1.69 -11.89
C GLU A 37 4.23 -0.41 -11.27
N ASP A 38 5.37 0.07 -11.79
CA ASP A 38 6.00 1.30 -11.31
C ASP A 38 5.07 2.51 -11.49
N GLY A 39 4.37 2.62 -12.63
CA GLY A 39 3.38 3.65 -12.90
C GLY A 39 2.25 3.63 -11.86
N LEU A 40 1.69 2.46 -11.55
CA LEU A 40 0.66 2.32 -10.51
C LEU A 40 1.21 2.67 -9.12
N LEU A 41 2.46 2.33 -8.80
CA LEU A 41 3.10 2.72 -7.55
C LEU A 41 3.30 4.23 -7.44
N VAL A 42 3.62 4.92 -8.53
CA VAL A 42 3.70 6.39 -8.58
C VAL A 42 2.33 7.00 -8.29
N LEU A 43 1.25 6.49 -8.90
CA LEU A 43 -0.12 6.94 -8.61
C LEU A 43 -0.50 6.72 -7.15
N CYS A 44 -0.16 5.56 -6.57
CA CYS A 44 -0.41 5.28 -5.16
C CYS A 44 0.36 6.24 -4.23
N ARG A 45 1.56 6.70 -4.63
CA ARG A 45 2.32 7.71 -3.89
C ARG A 45 1.68 9.10 -3.98
N ILE A 46 1.15 9.46 -5.13
CA ILE A 46 0.39 10.71 -5.32
C ILE A 46 -0.87 10.69 -4.46
N ALA A 47 -1.64 9.61 -4.53
CA ALA A 47 -2.82 9.39 -3.69
C ALA A 47 -2.48 9.53 -2.19
N SER A 48 -1.39 8.90 -1.76
CA SER A 48 -0.90 8.99 -0.39
C SER A 48 -0.53 10.43 -0.01
N ASN A 49 0.12 11.18 -0.91
CA ASN A 49 0.50 12.58 -0.64
C ASN A 49 -0.73 13.45 -0.33
N VAL A 50 -1.79 13.30 -1.14
CA VAL A 50 -3.03 14.06 -0.97
C VAL A 50 -3.77 13.63 0.30
N LEU A 51 -4.05 12.33 0.46
CA LEU A 51 -4.91 11.82 1.53
C LEU A 51 -4.23 11.79 2.90
N ASN A 52 -2.89 11.71 2.97
CA ASN A 52 -2.17 11.78 4.25
C ASN A 52 -2.38 13.12 4.98
N THR A 53 -2.83 14.17 4.30
CA THR A 53 -3.16 15.45 4.95
C THR A 53 -4.40 15.35 5.85
N LYS A 54 -5.26 14.33 5.66
CA LYS A 54 -6.49 14.11 6.43
C LYS A 54 -6.26 13.45 7.78
N VAL A 55 -5.07 12.89 8.03
CA VAL A 55 -4.74 12.12 9.24
C VAL A 55 -3.35 12.47 9.74
N LYS A 56 -3.04 12.24 11.03
CA LYS A 56 -1.70 12.52 11.60
C LYS A 56 -0.61 11.50 11.21
N GLY A 57 -0.88 10.57 10.28
CA GLY A 57 0.03 9.49 9.89
C GLY A 57 -0.22 8.99 8.46
N PRO A 58 0.27 7.80 8.07
CA PRO A 58 -0.04 7.26 6.75
C PRO A 58 -1.53 6.91 6.65
N PHE A 59 -2.20 7.39 5.61
CA PHE A 59 -3.62 7.14 5.35
C PHE A 59 -3.89 5.64 5.12
N VAL A 60 -3.01 4.95 4.40
CA VAL A 60 -3.03 3.49 4.20
C VAL A 60 -1.67 2.85 4.40
N THR A 61 -1.65 1.54 4.66
CA THR A 61 -0.42 0.73 4.73
C THR A 61 0.00 0.21 3.35
N TRP A 62 1.24 -0.26 3.23
CA TRP A 62 1.71 -0.91 2.00
C TRP A 62 1.00 -2.24 1.69
N GLN A 63 0.29 -2.82 2.65
CA GLN A 63 -0.59 -3.98 2.41
C GLN A 63 -1.74 -3.58 1.47
N VAL A 64 -2.38 -2.44 1.71
CA VAL A 64 -3.46 -1.94 0.85
C VAL A 64 -2.94 -1.67 -0.57
N VAL A 65 -1.75 -1.08 -0.69
CA VAL A 65 -1.11 -0.82 -1.99
C VAL A 65 -0.77 -2.14 -2.70
N ARG A 66 -0.28 -3.15 -1.98
CA ARG A 66 -0.07 -4.50 -2.53
C ARG A 66 -1.39 -5.08 -3.01
N ASP A 67 -2.46 -4.98 -2.24
CA ASP A 67 -3.76 -5.55 -2.61
C ASP A 67 -4.31 -4.89 -3.89
N ILE A 68 -4.11 -3.59 -4.07
CA ILE A 68 -4.42 -2.89 -5.33
C ILE A 68 -3.57 -3.43 -6.48
N LEU A 69 -2.28 -3.64 -6.25
CA LEU A 69 -1.35 -4.18 -7.24
C LEU A 69 -1.74 -5.61 -7.66
N HIS A 70 -2.01 -6.48 -6.69
CA HIS A 70 -2.48 -7.87 -6.89
C HIS A 70 -3.82 -7.92 -7.62
N ALA A 71 -4.72 -6.97 -7.35
CA ALA A 71 -6.00 -6.87 -8.05
C ALA A 71 -5.86 -6.32 -9.48
N THR A 72 -4.81 -5.55 -9.77
CA THR A 72 -4.61 -4.92 -11.08
C THR A 72 -3.78 -5.79 -12.03
N PHE A 73 -2.78 -6.50 -11.51
CA PHE A 73 -1.82 -7.26 -12.31
C PHE A 73 -1.58 -8.66 -11.72
N GLU A 74 -1.81 -9.68 -12.54
CA GLU A 74 -1.55 -11.08 -12.16
C GLU A 74 -0.04 -11.33 -11.93
N GLU A 75 0.83 -10.67 -12.71
CA GLU A 75 2.28 -10.75 -12.56
C GLU A 75 2.79 -10.18 -11.22
N SER A 76 1.96 -9.42 -10.51
CA SER A 76 2.31 -8.85 -9.21
C SER A 76 1.96 -9.75 -8.03
N LEU A 77 1.32 -10.90 -8.25
CA LEU A 77 0.88 -11.79 -7.17
C LEU A 77 2.02 -12.41 -6.36
N ASP A 78 3.27 -12.28 -6.82
CA ASP A 78 4.50 -12.67 -6.13
C ASP A 78 5.09 -11.54 -5.24
N LYS A 79 4.50 -10.35 -5.26
CA LYS A 79 4.99 -9.17 -4.52
C LYS A 79 4.46 -9.15 -3.10
N THR A 80 5.37 -9.00 -2.14
CA THR A 80 5.03 -8.71 -0.73
C THR A 80 4.84 -7.20 -0.51
N SER A 81 4.04 -6.85 0.50
CA SER A 81 3.83 -5.47 0.97
C SER A 81 5.16 -4.75 1.26
N HIS A 82 6.13 -5.46 1.82
CA HIS A 82 7.45 -4.92 2.09
C HIS A 82 8.28 -4.68 0.81
N SER A 83 8.21 -5.57 -0.19
CA SER A 83 8.84 -5.32 -1.49
C SER A 83 8.22 -4.13 -2.23
N VAL A 84 6.89 -3.99 -2.16
CA VAL A 84 6.14 -2.85 -2.71
C VAL A 84 6.64 -1.54 -2.09
N GLY A 85 6.67 -1.44 -0.77
CA GLY A 85 7.13 -0.22 -0.08
C GLY A 85 8.62 0.10 -0.30
N ARG A 86 9.47 -0.92 -0.54
CA ARG A 86 10.86 -0.69 -0.96
C ARG A 86 10.93 -0.15 -2.38
N ARG A 87 10.20 -0.74 -3.34
CA ARG A 87 10.19 -0.30 -4.74
C ARG A 87 9.67 1.12 -4.88
N ALA A 88 8.53 1.44 -4.26
CA ALA A 88 7.93 2.77 -4.30
C ALA A 88 8.87 3.88 -3.80
N ARG A 89 9.72 3.57 -2.79
CA ARG A 89 10.76 4.50 -2.32
C ARG A 89 11.93 4.65 -3.29
N TYR A 90 12.27 3.59 -4.02
CA TYR A 90 13.37 3.61 -4.98
C TYR A 90 13.00 4.33 -6.29
N ILE A 91 11.76 4.19 -6.78
CA ILE A 91 11.30 4.83 -8.02
C ILE A 91 11.58 6.34 -8.01
N VAL A 92 11.20 7.02 -6.92
CA VAL A 92 11.38 8.49 -6.81
C VAL A 92 12.83 8.94 -6.60
N LYS A 93 13.79 8.01 -6.49
CA LYS A 93 15.22 8.35 -6.50
C LYS A 93 15.74 8.57 -7.91
N ASN A 94 15.08 8.02 -8.93
CA ASN A 94 15.41 8.31 -10.32
C ASN A 94 14.95 9.75 -10.64
N PRO A 95 15.84 10.65 -11.10
CA PRO A 95 15.48 12.03 -11.42
C PRO A 95 14.32 12.18 -12.41
N GLN A 96 14.28 11.33 -13.45
CA GLN A 96 13.22 11.38 -14.46
C GLN A 96 11.87 10.99 -13.87
N ALA A 97 11.83 9.88 -13.12
CA ALA A 97 10.62 9.43 -12.44
C ALA A 97 10.16 10.43 -11.37
N TYR A 98 11.10 11.13 -10.72
CA TYR A 98 10.78 12.18 -9.76
C TYR A 98 10.16 13.42 -10.42
N LEU A 99 10.62 13.80 -11.61
CA LEU A 99 9.99 14.85 -12.40
C LEU A 99 8.56 14.46 -12.80
N ASN A 100 8.38 13.25 -13.33
CA ASN A 100 7.06 12.72 -13.69
C ASN A 100 6.12 12.72 -12.48
N TYR A 101 6.59 12.26 -11.32
CA TYR A 101 5.85 12.30 -10.05
C TYR A 101 5.40 13.73 -9.69
N LYS A 102 6.31 14.72 -9.76
CA LYS A 102 5.98 16.11 -9.42
C LYS A 102 4.98 16.73 -10.38
N VAL A 103 5.12 16.47 -11.69
CA VAL A 103 4.18 16.95 -12.71
C VAL A 103 2.80 16.36 -12.47
N CYS A 104 2.69 15.04 -12.33
CA CYS A 104 1.42 14.37 -12.04
C CYS A 104 0.80 14.86 -10.72
N LEU A 105 1.61 15.07 -9.68
CA LEU A 105 1.13 15.61 -8.41
C LEU A 105 0.56 17.03 -8.57
N ALA A 106 1.24 17.89 -9.33
CA ALA A 106 0.77 19.24 -9.61
C ALA A 106 -0.55 19.23 -10.39
N GLU A 107 -0.67 18.36 -11.41
CA GLU A 107 -1.91 18.20 -12.19
C GLU A 107 -3.08 17.72 -11.32
N VAL A 108 -2.84 16.84 -10.35
CA VAL A 108 -3.88 16.42 -9.39
C VAL A 108 -4.32 17.59 -8.53
N TYR A 109 -3.40 18.38 -7.96
CA TYR A 109 -3.76 19.55 -7.15
C TYR A 109 -4.43 20.68 -7.95
N GLN A 110 -4.16 20.78 -9.26
CA GLN A 110 -4.87 21.70 -10.15
C GLN A 110 -6.33 21.28 -10.37
N ASP A 111 -6.60 19.98 -10.36
CA ASP A 111 -7.96 19.44 -10.44
C ASP A 111 -8.67 19.54 -9.08
N LYS A 112 -9.13 20.76 -8.78
CA LYS A 112 -9.82 21.08 -7.52
C LYS A 112 -11.13 20.31 -7.35
N ALA A 113 -11.78 19.91 -8.43
CA ALA A 113 -13.00 19.10 -8.36
C ALA A 113 -12.66 17.71 -7.84
N LEU A 114 -11.68 17.04 -8.46
CA LEU A 114 -11.21 15.73 -8.03
C LEU A 114 -10.67 15.77 -6.59
N VAL A 115 -9.77 16.70 -6.27
CA VAL A 115 -9.21 16.78 -4.91
C VAL A 115 -10.27 17.19 -3.89
N GLY A 116 -11.17 18.12 -4.25
CA GLY A 116 -12.27 18.56 -3.39
C GLY A 116 -13.21 17.43 -3.02
N ASP A 117 -13.61 16.60 -3.98
CA ASP A 117 -14.51 15.47 -3.76
C ASP A 117 -13.99 14.48 -2.73
N PHE A 118 -12.67 14.25 -2.68
CA PHE A 118 -12.07 13.39 -1.69
C PHE A 118 -11.75 14.14 -0.40
N MET A 119 -11.21 15.35 -0.45
CA MET A 119 -10.85 16.12 0.75
C MET A 119 -12.05 16.55 1.58
N ASN A 120 -13.21 16.76 0.96
CA ASN A 120 -14.45 17.13 1.65
C ASN A 120 -15.16 15.94 2.30
N ARG A 121 -14.81 14.69 1.94
CA ARG A 121 -15.33 13.49 2.62
C ARG A 121 -14.83 13.51 4.07
N ARG A 122 -15.76 13.42 5.01
CA ARG A 122 -15.47 13.18 6.43
C ARG A 122 -15.84 11.73 6.74
N GLY A 123 -14.84 10.88 6.86
CA GLY A 123 -14.98 9.55 7.43
C GLY A 123 -14.49 9.55 8.88
N ASP A 124 -14.91 8.55 9.66
CA ASP A 124 -14.30 8.30 10.96
C ASP A 124 -12.94 7.62 10.75
N TYR A 125 -11.94 8.42 10.39
CA TYR A 125 -10.58 7.96 10.09
C TYR A 125 -9.79 7.57 11.35
N ASP A 126 -10.32 7.95 12.52
CA ASP A 126 -9.73 7.71 13.84
C ASP A 126 -10.51 6.64 14.65
N ASP A 127 -11.59 6.04 14.11
CA ASP A 127 -12.43 5.06 14.81
C ASP A 127 -11.61 3.85 15.30
N PRO A 128 -11.48 3.64 16.62
CA PRO A 128 -10.84 2.47 17.19
C PRO A 128 -11.61 1.17 16.94
N LYS A 129 -12.90 1.18 16.59
CA LYS A 129 -13.66 -0.08 16.37
C LYS A 129 -13.15 -0.90 15.19
N CYS A 130 -12.58 -0.25 14.18
CA CYS A 130 -11.91 -0.95 13.07
C CYS A 130 -10.53 -1.52 13.45
N VAL A 131 -9.98 -1.11 14.59
CA VAL A 131 -8.61 -1.36 15.03
C VAL A 131 -8.53 -2.63 15.91
N TRP A 132 -9.65 -3.11 16.47
CA TRP A 132 -9.64 -4.15 17.51
C TRP A 132 -10.41 -5.45 17.21
N GLN A 133 -11.24 -5.53 16.16
CA GLN A 133 -12.11 -6.71 16.00
C GLN A 133 -11.39 -7.99 15.56
N ASP A 134 -10.25 -7.90 14.87
CA ASP A 134 -9.50 -9.09 14.43
C ASP A 134 -8.46 -9.59 15.46
N LEU A 135 -8.26 -8.89 16.58
CA LEU A 135 -7.30 -9.28 17.62
C LEU A 135 -7.92 -10.13 18.75
N CYS A 136 -9.23 -10.34 18.75
CA CYS A 136 -9.92 -11.07 19.83
C CYS A 136 -9.75 -12.60 19.81
N GLN A 137 -8.88 -13.18 18.96
CA GLN A 137 -8.51 -14.60 19.05
C GLN A 137 -7.07 -14.85 19.52
N VAL A 138 -6.28 -13.81 19.79
CA VAL A 138 -4.97 -13.99 20.44
C VAL A 138 -5.09 -13.75 21.94
N ARG A 139 -4.69 -14.78 22.70
CA ARG A 139 -4.68 -14.88 24.16
C ARG A 139 -4.17 -13.60 24.86
N PRO A 140 -4.58 -13.37 26.13
CA PRO A 140 -4.24 -12.18 26.89
C PRO A 140 -2.74 -12.15 27.21
N VAL A 141 -1.94 -11.65 26.29
CA VAL A 141 -0.53 -11.34 26.52
C VAL A 141 -0.28 -9.96 25.92
N ASP A 142 -0.16 -9.01 26.84
CA ASP A 142 0.52 -7.72 26.70
C ASP A 142 0.00 -6.78 25.61
N LYS A 143 -1.10 -6.08 25.91
CA LYS A 143 -1.57 -4.89 25.15
C LYS A 143 -0.51 -3.79 25.03
N GLU A 144 0.50 -3.76 25.90
CA GLU A 144 1.59 -2.76 25.90
C GLU A 144 2.78 -3.10 25.00
N ARG A 145 2.79 -4.27 24.34
CA ARG A 145 3.95 -4.73 23.54
C ARG A 145 3.69 -4.88 22.06
N LEU A 146 2.56 -4.39 21.54
CA LEU A 146 2.30 -4.31 20.11
C LEU A 146 3.17 -3.18 19.52
N PRO A 147 4.19 -3.47 18.68
CA PRO A 147 5.11 -2.46 18.17
C PRO A 147 4.54 -1.64 17.01
N PHE A 148 3.30 -1.90 16.59
CA PHE A 148 2.67 -1.25 15.44
C PHE A 148 1.19 -1.00 15.70
N PRO A 149 0.65 0.16 15.29
CA PRO A 149 -0.78 0.42 15.38
C PRO A 149 -1.55 -0.64 14.57
N PRO A 150 -2.70 -1.14 15.07
CA PRO A 150 -3.45 -2.19 14.39
C PRO A 150 -4.02 -1.73 13.04
N ARG A 151 -4.48 -2.68 12.23
CA ARG A 151 -5.05 -2.46 10.89
C ARG A 151 -5.96 -1.23 10.89
N ARG A 152 -5.65 -0.25 10.04
CA ARG A 152 -6.40 1.00 9.91
C ARG A 152 -7.79 0.76 9.32
N PRO A 153 -8.76 1.67 9.54
CA PRO A 153 -10.15 1.53 9.11
C PRO A 153 -10.31 1.13 7.65
N GLN A 154 -11.22 0.17 7.38
CA GLN A 154 -11.62 -0.22 6.03
C GLN A 154 -12.04 0.99 5.18
N VAL A 155 -12.57 2.02 5.84
CA VAL A 155 -12.93 3.31 5.25
C VAL A 155 -11.73 3.96 4.54
N CYS A 156 -10.56 4.01 5.17
CA CYS A 156 -9.34 4.55 4.56
C CYS A 156 -8.91 3.72 3.34
N ALA A 157 -8.97 2.39 3.45
CA ALA A 157 -8.58 1.51 2.36
C ALA A 157 -9.52 1.66 1.15
N ASN A 158 -10.82 1.74 1.37
CA ASN A 158 -11.82 1.93 0.31
C ASN A 158 -11.69 3.30 -0.36
N GLU A 159 -11.60 4.38 0.43
CA GLU A 159 -11.45 5.74 -0.10
C GLU A 159 -10.15 5.87 -0.90
N PHE A 160 -9.06 5.26 -0.41
CA PHE A 160 -7.79 5.23 -1.13
C PHE A 160 -7.89 4.46 -2.46
N LYS A 161 -8.55 3.30 -2.47
CA LYS A 161 -8.77 2.50 -3.70
C LYS A 161 -9.57 3.30 -4.72
N GLU A 162 -10.67 3.90 -4.32
CA GLU A 162 -11.49 4.76 -5.20
C GLU A 162 -10.67 5.92 -5.77
N PHE A 163 -9.85 6.56 -4.94
CA PHE A 163 -9.02 7.67 -5.40
C PHE A 163 -7.97 7.22 -6.41
N VAL A 164 -7.30 6.09 -6.16
CA VAL A 164 -6.34 5.52 -7.10
C VAL A 164 -7.00 5.13 -8.42
N GLU A 165 -8.21 4.58 -8.42
CA GLU A 165 -8.95 4.30 -9.67
C GLU A 165 -9.28 5.59 -10.44
N LYS A 166 -9.68 6.66 -9.75
CA LYS A 166 -9.90 7.97 -10.40
C LYS A 166 -8.62 8.54 -10.99
N LEU A 167 -7.49 8.38 -10.29
CA LEU A 167 -6.18 8.75 -10.83
C LEU A 167 -5.80 7.89 -12.05
N LYS A 168 -6.07 6.58 -12.01
CA LYS A 168 -5.84 5.69 -13.16
C LYS A 168 -6.68 6.13 -14.36
N GLU A 169 -7.96 6.48 -14.17
CA GLU A 169 -8.83 7.00 -15.23
C GLU A 169 -8.25 8.30 -15.82
N LYS A 170 -7.91 9.28 -14.96
CA LYS A 170 -7.36 10.58 -15.37
C LYS A 170 -6.06 10.44 -16.15
N PHE A 171 -5.15 9.59 -15.68
CA PHE A 171 -3.85 9.36 -16.29
C PHE A 171 -3.85 8.20 -17.28
N SER A 172 -4.98 7.57 -17.59
CA SER A 172 -5.04 6.40 -18.50
C SER A 172 -4.58 6.74 -19.92
N SER A 173 -4.80 7.98 -20.36
CA SER A 173 -4.30 8.51 -21.63
C SER A 173 -2.81 8.86 -21.56
N ALA A 174 -2.35 9.41 -20.43
CA ALA A 174 -0.94 9.73 -20.19
C ALA A 174 -0.08 8.46 -20.04
N LEU A 175 -0.59 7.41 -19.40
CA LEU A 175 0.08 6.12 -19.19
C LEU A 175 0.19 5.29 -20.48
N ARG A 176 -0.71 5.47 -21.47
CA ARG A 176 -0.57 4.84 -22.79
C ARG A 176 0.51 5.48 -23.66
N ASN A 177 0.80 6.76 -23.43
CA ASN A 177 1.70 7.55 -24.28
C ASN A 177 3.07 7.84 -23.65
N SER A 178 3.21 7.61 -22.34
CA SER A 178 4.42 7.92 -21.59
C SER A 178 5.08 6.63 -21.14
N ASN A 179 6.28 6.36 -21.65
CA ASN A 179 7.26 5.51 -20.99
C ASN A 179 7.62 6.14 -19.64
N LEU A 180 6.76 5.93 -18.65
CA LEU A 180 6.96 6.33 -17.26
C LEU A 180 8.14 5.58 -16.64
#